data_AF-A0A928Q8U5-F1
#
_entry.id   AF-A0A928Q8U5-F1
#
_cell.length_a   1.000
_cell.length_b   1.000
_cell.length_c   1.000
_cell.angle_alpha   90.00
_cell.angle_beta   90.00
_cell.angle_gamma   90.00
#
_symmetry.space_group_name_H-M   'P 1'
#
loop_
_entity.id
_entity.type
_entity.pdbx_description
1 polymer ?
#
loop_
_entity_poly.entity_id
_entity_poly.type
_entity_poly.pdbx_seq_one_letter_code
_entity_poly.pdbx_strand_id
1 'polypeptide(L)'
;MTTQFWWVFDTVLVLLAVFFIYSNAKRGVTKVLVMCIGYIVATVASSLLSTVAAPALYEVMARDSNLEACDDVNREFDPAKVLTDTINAQNYGMDMDLAKTEAFLLPPDTAQFIPNLYQHVVRKSGYEPVTEVRFHYLMQESFAEGYCKVLLDNLPDYAAANFREKLAQDTTIMYTIIENMYSSTMSARSAAAFVEDTFVKESTIEVFRIYAYLILFSIIMVFAALIASMLEHRLFFNLYRSTEHVLGGFIGLIEAGMMTVLMTILTRLAILLGGGTFLFFNEETVMASKLFSFLYERLNIML
;
A
#
# COMPACT_ATOMS: atom_id res chain seq x y z
N MET A 1 14.99 -13.81 1.29
CA MET A 1 14.52 -15.23 1.27
C MET A 1 13.02 -15.34 0.95
N THR A 2 12.39 -14.30 0.41
CA THR A 2 10.96 -14.15 0.12
C THR A 2 10.50 -14.82 -1.17
N THR A 3 11.38 -14.97 -2.16
CA THR A 3 11.06 -15.52 -3.49
C THR A 3 10.87 -17.03 -3.54
N GLN A 4 10.78 -17.77 -2.42
CA GLN A 4 10.59 -19.23 -2.48
C GLN A 4 9.14 -19.67 -2.73
N PHE A 5 8.16 -18.77 -2.53
CA PHE A 5 6.73 -19.13 -2.53
C PHE A 5 5.92 -18.66 -3.75
N TRP A 6 6.58 -18.13 -4.79
CA TRP A 6 5.90 -17.63 -6.00
C TRP A 6 4.98 -18.67 -6.66
N TRP A 7 5.34 -19.96 -6.61
CA TRP A 7 4.61 -21.06 -7.22
C TRP A 7 3.22 -21.27 -6.60
N VAL A 8 2.98 -20.78 -5.38
CA VAL A 8 1.68 -20.89 -4.71
C VAL A 8 0.61 -20.12 -5.49
N PHE A 9 0.93 -18.92 -5.97
CA PHE A 9 0.01 -18.10 -6.76
C PHE A 9 -0.41 -18.80 -8.06
N ASP A 10 0.57 -19.26 -8.85
CA ASP A 10 0.31 -19.96 -10.10
C ASP A 10 -0.47 -21.27 -9.88
N THR A 11 -0.16 -22.00 -8.80
CA THR A 11 -0.87 -23.25 -8.43
C THR A 11 -2.34 -22.98 -8.08
N VAL A 12 -2.61 -21.94 -7.29
CA VAL A 12 -3.97 -21.53 -6.95
C VAL A 12 -4.75 -21.14 -8.21
N LEU A 13 -4.14 -20.40 -9.15
CA LEU A 13 -4.78 -20.03 -10.41
C LEU A 13 -5.15 -21.25 -11.25
N VAL A 14 -4.23 -22.22 -11.39
CA VAL A 14 -4.50 -23.45 -12.15
C VAL A 14 -5.63 -24.26 -11.51
N LEU A 15 -5.62 -24.42 -10.19
CA LEU A 15 -6.69 -25.11 -9.46
C LEU A 15 -8.04 -24.42 -9.65
N LEU A 16 -8.05 -23.09 -9.59
CA LEU A 16 -9.25 -22.28 -9.79
C LEU A 16 -9.77 -22.45 -11.23
N ALA A 17 -8.90 -22.38 -12.24
CA ALA A 17 -9.28 -22.62 -13.63
C ALA A 17 -9.88 -24.01 -13.84
N VAL A 18 -9.24 -25.07 -13.33
CA VAL A 18 -9.75 -26.45 -13.43
C VAL A 18 -11.12 -26.58 -12.73
N PHE A 19 -11.27 -25.99 -11.55
CA PHE A 19 -12.53 -26.01 -10.80
C PHE A 19 -13.68 -25.36 -11.59
N PHE A 20 -13.47 -24.16 -12.14
CA PHE A 20 -14.52 -23.46 -12.90
C PHE A 20 -14.84 -24.15 -14.23
N ILE A 21 -13.84 -24.67 -14.94
CA ILE A 21 -14.07 -25.48 -16.15
C ILE A 21 -14.94 -26.70 -15.83
N TYR A 22 -14.62 -27.44 -14.77
CA TYR A 22 -15.38 -28.63 -14.38
C TYR A 22 -16.79 -28.30 -13.87
N SER A 23 -16.92 -27.26 -13.04
CA SER A 23 -18.20 -26.82 -12.48
C SER A 23 -19.15 -26.34 -13.58
N ASN A 24 -18.65 -25.54 -14.52
CA ASN A 24 -19.46 -24.97 -15.59
C ASN A 24 -19.77 -25.94 -16.73
N ALA A 25 -18.90 -26.92 -16.97
CA ALA A 25 -19.25 -28.03 -17.84
C ALA A 25 -20.56 -28.72 -17.39
N LYS A 26 -20.88 -28.75 -16.09
CA LYS A 26 -22.12 -29.37 -15.58
C LYS A 26 -23.34 -28.45 -15.53
N ARG A 27 -23.17 -27.12 -15.53
CA ARG A 27 -24.23 -26.14 -15.20
C ARG A 27 -25.07 -25.66 -16.39
N GLY A 28 -24.78 -26.09 -17.62
CA GLY A 28 -25.53 -25.72 -18.82
C GLY A 28 -25.16 -24.32 -19.33
N VAL A 29 -25.12 -24.13 -20.66
CA VAL A 29 -24.52 -22.95 -21.31
C VAL A 29 -25.23 -21.64 -20.96
N THR A 30 -26.57 -21.63 -20.95
CA THR A 30 -27.36 -20.40 -20.78
C THR A 30 -27.03 -19.68 -19.47
N LYS A 31 -27.02 -20.42 -18.35
CA LYS A 31 -26.80 -19.86 -17.02
C LYS A 31 -25.39 -19.31 -16.87
N VAL A 32 -24.40 -20.06 -17.37
CA VAL A 32 -23.00 -19.67 -17.33
C VAL A 32 -22.76 -18.42 -18.19
N LEU A 33 -23.41 -18.32 -19.35
CA LEU A 33 -23.30 -17.15 -20.24
C LEU A 33 -23.86 -15.87 -19.58
N VAL A 34 -25.05 -15.94 -18.98
CA VAL A 34 -25.64 -14.77 -18.29
C VAL A 34 -24.79 -14.35 -17.08
N MET A 35 -24.31 -15.31 -16.29
CA MET A 35 -23.39 -15.02 -15.18
C MET A 35 -22.10 -14.39 -15.67
N CYS A 36 -21.53 -14.87 -16.78
CA CYS A 36 -20.31 -14.32 -17.36
C CYS A 36 -20.48 -12.85 -17.80
N ILE A 37 -21.60 -12.51 -18.43
CA ILE A 37 -21.93 -11.10 -18.75
C ILE A 37 -22.07 -10.29 -17.46
N GLY A 38 -22.75 -10.85 -16.46
CA GLY A 38 -22.88 -10.26 -15.12
C GLY A 38 -21.53 -9.91 -14.50
N TYR A 39 -20.57 -10.83 -14.54
CA TYR A 39 -19.20 -10.60 -14.06
C TYR A 39 -18.52 -9.45 -14.78
N ILE A 40 -18.58 -9.41 -16.11
CA ILE A 40 -17.95 -8.34 -16.89
C ILE A 40 -18.55 -6.98 -16.53
N VAL A 41 -19.89 -6.90 -16.52
CA VAL A 41 -20.60 -5.66 -16.18
C VAL A 41 -20.31 -5.24 -14.74
N ALA A 42 -20.33 -6.18 -13.79
CA ALA A 42 -20.03 -5.91 -12.39
C ALA A 42 -18.60 -5.41 -12.21
N THR A 43 -17.60 -6.03 -12.83
CA THR A 43 -16.21 -5.59 -12.73
C THR A 43 -16.03 -4.19 -13.31
N VAL A 44 -16.55 -3.92 -14.50
CA VAL A 44 -16.42 -2.59 -15.13
C VAL A 44 -17.14 -1.52 -14.31
N ALA A 45 -18.42 -1.76 -13.96
CA ALA A 45 -19.22 -0.80 -13.22
C ALA A 45 -18.63 -0.52 -11.83
N SER A 46 -18.25 -1.57 -11.09
CA SER A 46 -17.64 -1.42 -9.76
C SER A 46 -16.30 -0.72 -9.81
N SER A 47 -15.47 -0.99 -10.83
CA SER A 47 -14.19 -0.29 -10.99
C SER A 47 -14.43 1.22 -11.10
N LEU A 48 -15.28 1.65 -12.04
CA LEU A 48 -15.58 3.05 -12.27
C LEU A 48 -16.22 3.73 -11.05
N LEU A 49 -17.20 3.08 -10.43
CA LEU A 49 -17.89 3.62 -9.27
C LEU A 49 -16.97 3.69 -8.05
N SER A 50 -16.06 2.72 -7.87
CA SER A 50 -15.11 2.71 -6.75
C SER A 50 -14.10 3.85 -6.82
N THR A 51 -13.60 4.20 -8.01
CA THR A 51 -12.68 5.32 -8.20
C THR A 51 -13.31 6.65 -7.78
N VAL A 52 -14.61 6.83 -8.01
CA VAL A 52 -15.35 8.04 -7.61
C VAL A 52 -15.74 8.00 -6.13
N ALA A 53 -16.13 6.83 -5.61
CA ALA A 53 -16.59 6.69 -4.23
C ALA A 53 -15.44 6.77 -3.21
N ALA A 54 -14.26 6.22 -3.54
CA ALA A 54 -13.18 6.06 -2.57
C ALA A 54 -12.65 7.38 -1.97
N PRO A 55 -12.40 8.46 -2.75
CA PRO A 55 -11.99 9.74 -2.16
C PRO A 55 -13.07 10.34 -1.25
N ALA A 56 -14.34 10.19 -1.60
CA ALA A 56 -15.44 10.69 -0.77
C ALA A 56 -15.56 9.90 0.55
N LEU A 57 -15.42 8.57 0.49
CA LEU A 57 -15.37 7.72 1.68
C LEU A 57 -14.18 8.06 2.57
N TYR A 58 -13.02 8.33 1.96
CA TYR A 58 -11.82 8.72 2.67
C TYR A 58 -12.02 10.00 3.50
N GLU A 59 -12.51 11.06 2.86
CA GLU A 59 -12.70 12.36 3.51
C GLU A 59 -13.71 12.27 4.67
N VAL A 60 -14.73 11.41 4.57
CA VAL A 60 -15.76 11.25 5.62
C VAL A 60 -15.34 10.29 6.72
N MET A 61 -14.63 9.20 6.39
CA MET A 61 -14.44 8.07 7.31
C MET A 61 -13.04 7.98 7.92
N ALA A 62 -12.01 8.52 7.26
CA ALA A 62 -10.63 8.29 7.67
C ALA A 62 -9.79 9.56 7.81
N ARG A 63 -10.10 10.66 7.10
CA ARG A 63 -9.25 11.86 7.12
C ARG A 63 -9.00 12.38 8.54
N ASP A 64 -10.05 12.56 9.34
CA ASP A 64 -9.89 13.07 10.70
C ASP A 64 -9.11 12.11 11.60
N SER A 65 -9.39 10.80 11.51
CA SER A 65 -8.67 9.77 12.27
C SER A 65 -7.19 9.69 11.87
N ASN A 66 -6.87 9.81 10.58
CA ASN A 66 -5.50 9.82 10.08
C ASN A 66 -4.76 11.09 10.50
N LEU A 67 -5.44 12.24 10.49
CA LEU A 67 -4.85 13.50 10.97
C LEU A 67 -4.53 13.45 12.46
N GLU A 68 -5.41 12.85 13.28
CA GLU A 68 -5.15 12.66 14.71
C GLU A 68 -3.96 11.72 14.94
N ALA A 69 -3.92 10.57 14.26
CA ALA A 69 -2.78 9.65 14.34
C ALA A 69 -1.47 10.27 13.84
N CYS A 70 -1.50 11.10 12.79
CA CYS A 70 -0.31 11.82 12.31
C CYS A 70 0.13 12.93 13.28
N ASP A 71 -0.80 13.55 14.00
CA ASP A 71 -0.48 14.51 15.06
C ASP A 71 0.22 13.80 16.23
N ASP A 72 -0.26 12.61 16.62
CA ASP A 72 0.39 11.78 17.64
C ASP A 72 1.80 11.36 17.22
N VAL A 73 2.01 10.96 15.95
CA VAL A 73 3.35 10.67 15.42
C VAL A 73 4.29 11.87 15.59
N ASN A 74 3.83 13.08 15.24
CA ASN A 74 4.64 14.29 15.36
C ASN A 74 4.90 14.69 16.81
N ARG A 75 4.02 14.34 17.75
CA ARG A 75 4.20 14.61 19.18
C ARG A 75 5.14 13.63 19.86
N GLU A 76 5.08 12.36 19.47
CA GLU A 76 5.88 11.29 20.07
C GLU A 76 7.30 11.24 19.50
N PHE A 77 7.47 11.62 18.24
CA PHE A 77 8.79 11.65 17.62
C PHE A 77 9.60 12.87 18.07
N ASP A 78 10.83 12.63 18.55
CA ASP A 78 11.78 13.66 18.92
C ASP A 78 13.05 13.52 18.05
N PRO A 79 13.17 14.33 16.98
CA PRO A 79 14.33 14.28 16.08
C PRO A 79 15.63 14.59 16.82
N ALA A 80 15.63 15.54 17.76
CA ALA A 80 16.83 15.95 18.48
C ALA A 80 17.36 14.81 19.34
N LYS A 81 16.46 14.09 20.03
CA LYS A 81 16.83 12.93 20.84
C LYS A 81 17.39 11.80 20.01
N VAL A 82 16.71 11.41 18.92
CA VAL A 82 17.17 10.32 18.04
C VAL A 82 18.58 10.59 17.51
N LEU A 83 18.84 11.81 17.05
CA LEU A 83 20.14 12.19 16.50
C LEU A 83 21.23 12.32 17.58
N THR A 84 20.88 12.83 18.76
CA THR A 84 21.79 12.90 19.91
C THR A 84 22.21 11.51 20.37
N ASP A 85 21.25 10.59 20.53
CA ASP A 85 21.49 9.20 20.91
C ASP A 85 22.36 8.50 19.88
N THR A 86 22.14 8.78 18.59
CA THR A 86 22.96 8.24 17.49
C THR A 86 24.41 8.70 17.59
N ILE A 87 24.66 10.01 17.76
CA ILE A 87 26.03 10.55 17.89
C ILE A 87 26.73 9.94 19.10
N ASN A 88 26.05 9.87 20.24
CA ASN A 88 26.60 9.33 21.48
C ASN A 88 26.92 7.83 21.34
N ALA A 89 26.07 7.05 20.66
CA ALA A 89 26.30 5.63 20.41
C ALA A 89 27.55 5.37 19.55
N GLN A 90 27.92 6.28 18.65
CA GLN A 90 29.12 6.15 17.83
C GLN A 90 30.43 6.45 18.57
N ASN A 91 30.38 6.95 19.80
CA ASN A 91 31.56 7.22 20.63
C ASN A 91 32.64 8.07 19.93
N TYR A 92 32.26 9.20 19.31
CA TYR A 92 33.20 10.12 18.65
C TYR A 92 34.15 10.87 19.61
N GLY A 93 34.37 10.37 20.84
CA GLY A 93 35.20 11.01 21.85
C GLY A 93 34.57 12.24 22.48
N MET A 94 33.27 12.43 22.32
CA MET A 94 32.49 13.51 22.94
C MET A 94 31.08 13.04 23.28
N ASP A 95 30.49 13.65 24.31
CA ASP A 95 29.06 13.54 24.60
C ASP A 95 28.32 14.72 23.98
N MET A 96 27.36 14.42 23.11
CA MET A 96 26.44 15.39 22.51
C MET A 96 25.31 15.69 23.50
N ASP A 97 25.04 16.98 23.68
CA ASP A 97 23.99 17.49 24.54
C ASP A 97 22.70 17.72 23.75
N LEU A 98 21.56 17.26 24.29
CA LEU A 98 20.26 17.33 23.62
C LEU A 98 19.87 18.77 23.27
N ALA A 99 20.02 19.71 24.21
CA ALA A 99 19.63 21.10 24.00
C ALA A 99 20.45 21.78 22.89
N LYS A 100 21.70 21.35 22.68
CA LYS A 100 22.49 21.81 21.54
C LYS A 100 22.00 21.23 20.21
N THR A 101 21.62 19.96 20.18
CA THR A 101 21.04 19.35 18.97
C THR A 101 19.75 20.06 18.59
N GLU A 102 18.86 20.31 19.57
CA GLU A 102 17.63 21.09 19.37
C GLU A 102 17.92 22.48 18.78
N ALA A 103 18.93 23.18 19.30
CA ALA A 103 19.29 24.52 18.81
C ALA A 103 19.69 24.53 17.33
N PHE A 104 20.27 23.44 16.81
CA PHE A 104 20.60 23.33 15.38
C PHE A 104 19.38 23.02 14.50
N LEU A 105 18.29 22.46 15.06
CA LEU A 105 17.08 22.09 14.32
C LEU A 105 16.09 23.26 14.14
N LEU A 106 16.32 24.38 14.84
CA LEU A 106 15.47 25.57 14.74
C LEU A 106 15.64 26.27 13.38
N PRO A 107 14.55 26.70 12.72
CA PRO A 107 14.60 27.48 11.48
C PRO A 107 15.44 28.77 11.61
N PRO A 108 16.02 29.31 10.52
CA PRO A 108 15.81 28.94 9.10
C PRO A 108 16.82 27.95 8.51
N ASP A 109 17.79 27.47 9.28
CA ASP A 109 18.94 26.72 8.76
C ASP A 109 18.75 25.18 8.75
N THR A 110 17.51 24.69 8.75
CA THR A 110 17.20 23.25 8.85
C THR A 110 17.91 22.41 7.77
N ALA A 111 18.05 22.93 6.55
CA ALA A 111 18.79 22.25 5.48
C ALA A 111 20.31 22.16 5.74
N GLN A 112 20.87 23.09 6.51
CA GLN A 112 22.28 23.13 6.93
C GLN A 112 22.51 22.46 8.29
N PHE A 113 21.46 21.92 8.93
CA PHE A 113 21.53 21.27 10.23
C PHE A 113 22.60 20.17 10.29
N ILE A 114 22.55 19.17 9.39
CA ILE A 114 23.51 18.05 9.43
C ILE A 114 24.95 18.52 9.17
N PRO A 115 25.24 19.34 8.14
CA PRO A 115 26.57 19.92 7.97
C PRO A 115 27.08 20.69 9.20
N ASN A 116 26.23 21.51 9.82
CA ASN A 116 26.59 22.29 11.01
C ASN A 116 26.85 21.37 12.22
N LEU A 117 26.04 20.33 12.38
CA LEU A 117 26.20 19.31 13.41
C LEU A 117 27.50 18.52 13.22
N TYR A 118 27.82 18.14 11.98
CA TYR A 118 29.08 17.49 11.63
C TYR A 118 30.29 18.35 12.02
N GLN A 119 30.29 19.63 11.62
CA GLN A 119 31.35 20.58 11.98
C GLN A 119 31.47 20.75 13.50
N HIS A 120 30.36 20.72 14.23
CA HIS A 120 30.37 20.75 15.70
C HIS A 120 31.08 19.52 16.28
N VAL A 121 30.74 18.33 15.79
CA VAL A 121 31.33 17.05 16.23
C VAL A 121 32.83 17.04 15.96
N VAL A 122 33.29 17.43 14.77
CA VAL A 122 34.72 17.51 14.42
C VAL A 122 35.46 18.49 15.34
N ARG A 123 34.88 19.67 15.59
CA ARG A 123 35.49 20.68 16.46
C ARG A 123 35.63 20.19 17.91
N LYS A 124 34.66 19.42 18.40
CA LYS A 124 34.62 18.95 19.79
C LYS A 124 35.45 17.70 20.03
N SER A 125 35.45 16.77 19.08
CA SER A 125 36.29 15.56 19.13
C SER A 125 37.78 15.88 18.93
N GLY A 126 38.11 16.95 18.19
CA GLY A 126 39.48 17.37 17.92
C GLY A 126 40.17 16.58 16.79
N TYR A 127 39.42 15.72 16.09
CA TYR A 127 39.83 14.98 14.91
C TYR A 127 38.62 14.75 13.99
N GLU A 128 38.82 14.18 12.81
CA GLU A 128 37.71 13.76 11.93
C GLU A 128 37.34 12.30 12.25
N PRO A 129 36.25 12.04 12.98
CA PRO A 129 35.92 10.68 13.41
C PRO A 129 35.37 9.81 12.29
N VAL A 130 34.71 10.44 11.31
CA VAL A 130 34.04 9.81 10.17
C VAL A 130 33.97 10.83 9.05
N THR A 131 33.89 10.38 7.79
CA THR A 131 33.68 11.31 6.66
C THR A 131 32.30 11.97 6.74
N GLU A 132 32.20 13.21 6.27
CA GLU A 132 30.94 13.97 6.25
C GLU A 132 29.80 13.22 5.55
N VAL A 133 30.10 12.55 4.43
CA VAL A 133 29.12 11.74 3.69
C VAL A 133 28.58 10.59 4.53
N ARG A 134 29.45 9.88 5.26
CA ARG A 134 29.02 8.77 6.11
C ARG A 134 28.28 9.25 7.36
N PHE A 135 28.67 10.41 7.91
CA PHE A 135 27.93 11.07 8.97
C PHE A 135 26.51 11.42 8.52
N HIS A 136 26.38 12.05 7.36
CA HIS A 136 25.09 12.43 6.78
C HIS A 136 24.18 11.22 6.54
N TYR A 137 24.72 10.16 5.94
CA TYR A 137 24.00 8.89 5.78
C TYR A 137 23.52 8.33 7.12
N LEU A 138 24.37 8.29 8.14
CA LEU A 138 24.01 7.76 9.45
C LEU A 138 22.88 8.58 10.10
N MET A 139 22.94 9.91 10.01
CA MET A 139 21.87 10.78 10.55
C MET A 139 20.54 10.54 9.84
N GLN A 140 20.56 10.40 8.50
CA GLN A 140 19.37 10.09 7.72
C GLN A 140 18.80 8.70 8.05
N GLU A 141 19.66 7.69 8.15
CA GLU A 141 19.28 6.33 8.49
C GLU A 141 18.63 6.27 9.89
N SER A 142 19.27 6.86 10.90
CA SER A 142 18.72 6.87 12.26
C SER A 142 17.44 7.69 12.39
N PHE A 143 17.33 8.81 11.66
CA PHE A 143 16.06 9.54 11.54
C PHE A 143 14.97 8.66 10.93
N ALA A 144 15.27 8.00 9.81
CA ALA A 144 14.32 7.14 9.11
C ALA A 144 13.84 5.99 10.00
N GLU A 145 14.75 5.30 10.67
CA GLU A 145 14.43 4.21 11.60
C GLU A 145 13.57 4.68 12.76
N GLY A 146 13.95 5.79 13.39
CA GLY A 146 13.21 6.38 14.51
C GLY A 146 11.80 6.80 14.10
N TYR A 147 11.67 7.51 12.98
CA TYR A 147 10.38 7.98 12.48
C TYR A 147 9.49 6.82 12.03
N CYS A 148 10.04 5.85 11.30
CA CYS A 148 9.33 4.63 10.92
C CYS A 148 8.75 3.89 12.11
N LYS A 149 9.48 3.82 13.22
CA LYS A 149 9.01 3.14 14.42
C LYS A 149 7.74 3.80 14.96
N VAL A 150 7.77 5.12 15.12
CA VAL A 150 6.61 5.90 15.62
C VAL A 150 5.44 5.84 14.63
N LEU A 151 5.72 5.87 13.32
CA LEU A 151 4.69 5.66 12.29
C LEU A 151 4.00 4.30 12.46
N LEU A 152 4.75 3.22 12.66
CA LEU A 152 4.19 1.87 12.83
C LEU A 152 3.40 1.70 14.13
N ASP A 153 3.72 2.48 15.17
CA ASP A 153 3.00 2.44 16.44
C ASP A 153 1.59 3.10 16.34
N ASN A 154 1.41 4.03 15.40
CA ASN A 154 0.20 4.88 15.31
C ASN A 154 -0.59 4.73 14.00
N LEU A 155 0.04 4.27 12.92
CA LEU A 155 -0.53 4.18 11.58
C LEU A 155 -0.37 2.78 10.98
N PRO A 156 -1.18 2.43 9.96
CA PRO A 156 -1.03 1.16 9.26
C PRO A 156 0.34 1.01 8.56
N ASP A 157 0.80 -0.24 8.39
CA ASP A 157 2.12 -0.57 7.86
C ASP A 157 2.48 0.11 6.53
N TYR A 158 1.49 0.35 5.65
CA TYR A 158 1.72 1.04 4.38
C TYR A 158 2.23 2.48 4.56
N ALA A 159 1.89 3.17 5.66
CA ALA A 159 2.37 4.52 5.92
C ALA A 159 3.90 4.55 6.12
N ALA A 160 4.42 3.60 6.90
CA ALA A 160 5.86 3.46 7.12
C ALA A 160 6.58 2.97 5.86
N ALA A 161 5.95 2.09 5.07
CA ALA A 161 6.50 1.65 3.79
C ALA A 161 6.64 2.82 2.80
N ASN A 162 5.57 3.61 2.62
CA ASN A 162 5.57 4.80 1.76
C ASN A 162 6.58 5.85 2.23
N PHE A 163 6.69 6.06 3.54
CA PHE A 163 7.69 6.98 4.09
C PHE A 163 9.10 6.54 3.73
N ARG A 164 9.45 5.26 3.91
CA ARG A 164 10.78 4.73 3.53
C ARG A 164 11.06 4.91 2.05
N GLU A 165 10.08 4.58 1.21
CA GLU A 165 10.22 4.71 -0.24
C GLU A 165 10.44 6.17 -0.65
N LYS A 166 9.57 7.07 -0.19
CA LYS A 166 9.66 8.50 -0.54
C LYS A 166 10.93 9.12 0.01
N LEU A 167 11.35 8.78 1.23
CA LEU A 167 12.60 9.30 1.80
C LEU A 167 13.84 8.81 1.04
N ALA A 168 13.84 7.56 0.55
CA ALA A 168 14.91 7.03 -0.27
C ALA A 168 15.02 7.74 -1.63
N GLN A 169 13.90 8.23 -2.16
CA GLN A 169 13.85 8.98 -3.42
C GLN A 169 14.18 10.47 -3.22
N ASP A 170 13.72 11.06 -2.11
CA ASP A 170 13.87 12.48 -1.81
C ASP A 170 14.27 12.70 -0.34
N THR A 171 15.56 12.91 -0.15
CA THR A 171 16.14 13.21 1.16
C THR A 171 15.67 14.54 1.77
N THR A 172 15.06 15.44 0.98
CA THR A 172 14.55 16.72 1.49
C THR A 172 13.37 16.54 2.45
N ILE A 173 12.66 15.41 2.35
CA ILE A 173 11.54 15.04 3.20
C ILE A 173 11.88 15.09 4.68
N MET A 174 13.06 14.57 5.07
CA MET A 174 13.51 14.63 6.47
C MET A 174 13.58 16.08 6.96
N TYR A 175 14.19 16.97 6.17
CA TYR A 175 14.32 18.37 6.54
C TYR A 175 12.97 19.06 6.63
N THR A 176 12.04 18.76 5.71
CA THR A 176 10.68 19.30 5.74
C THR A 176 9.90 18.83 6.97
N ILE A 177 10.02 17.55 7.36
CA ILE A 177 9.40 17.03 8.59
C ILE A 177 9.94 17.79 9.81
N ILE A 178 11.27 17.90 9.93
CA ILE A 178 11.91 18.63 11.02
C ILE A 178 11.45 20.09 11.04
N GLU A 179 11.46 20.77 9.89
CA GLU A 179 11.02 22.16 9.78
C GLU A 179 9.57 22.32 10.23
N ASN A 180 8.67 21.43 9.80
CA ASN A 180 7.26 21.45 10.20
C ASN A 180 7.07 21.23 11.70
N MET A 181 7.94 20.44 12.34
CA MET A 181 7.89 20.16 13.79
C MET A 181 8.43 21.32 14.65
N TYR A 182 9.48 22.00 14.20
CA TYR A 182 10.15 23.07 14.96
C TYR A 182 9.75 24.48 14.53
N SER A 183 8.94 24.62 13.47
CA SER A 183 8.44 25.92 13.02
C SER A 183 7.48 26.54 14.03
N SER A 184 7.75 27.79 14.41
CA SER A 184 6.88 28.59 15.27
C SER A 184 5.66 29.18 14.53
N THR A 185 5.61 29.06 13.20
CA THR A 185 4.53 29.62 12.36
C THR A 185 3.56 28.57 11.86
N MET A 186 3.94 27.28 11.88
CA MET A 186 3.06 26.19 11.48
C MET A 186 2.24 25.68 12.66
N SER A 187 0.95 25.42 12.42
CA SER A 187 0.10 24.74 13.40
C SER A 187 0.42 23.25 13.44
N ALA A 188 0.28 22.60 14.60
CA ALA A 188 0.42 21.14 14.73
C ALA A 188 -0.43 20.38 13.70
N ARG A 189 -1.64 20.89 13.42
CA ARG A 189 -2.54 20.35 12.39
C ARG A 189 -1.95 20.41 10.98
N SER A 190 -1.18 21.45 10.65
CA SER A 190 -0.53 21.59 9.35
C SER A 190 0.64 20.61 9.19
N ALA A 191 1.41 20.37 10.27
CA ALA A 191 2.45 19.35 10.28
C ALA A 191 1.86 17.93 10.15
N ALA A 192 0.76 17.65 10.86
CA ALA A 192 0.04 16.38 10.72
C ALA A 192 -0.52 16.19 9.30
N ALA A 193 -1.08 17.24 8.70
CA ALA A 193 -1.57 17.21 7.32
C ALA A 193 -0.43 16.92 6.31
N PHE A 194 0.77 17.45 6.52
CA PHE A 194 1.91 17.12 5.66
C PHE A 194 2.23 15.62 5.67
N VAL A 195 2.29 15.00 6.86
CA VAL A 195 2.57 13.57 7.02
C VAL A 195 1.46 12.74 6.35
N GLU A 196 0.21 13.10 6.61
CA GLU A 196 -0.94 12.40 6.07
C GLU A 196 -1.01 12.52 4.54
N ASP A 197 -0.92 13.74 3.98
CA ASP A 197 -1.04 13.98 2.54
C ASP A 197 0.15 13.38 1.78
N THR A 198 1.32 13.28 2.41
CA THR A 198 2.54 12.75 1.77
C THR A 198 2.62 11.23 1.86
N PHE A 199 2.26 10.59 2.98
CA PHE A 199 2.57 9.17 3.21
C PHE A 199 1.34 8.27 3.39
N VAL A 200 0.19 8.83 3.78
CA VAL A 200 -0.95 8.02 4.27
C VAL A 200 -2.14 8.09 3.31
N LYS A 201 -2.44 9.28 2.79
CA LYS A 201 -3.66 9.58 2.04
C LYS A 201 -3.87 8.67 0.84
N GLU A 202 -2.87 8.60 -0.04
CA GLU A 202 -2.99 7.88 -1.32
C GLU A 202 -3.29 6.39 -1.11
N SER A 203 -2.53 5.73 -0.24
CA SER A 203 -2.74 4.31 0.08
C SER A 203 -4.04 4.07 0.85
N THR A 204 -4.46 5.01 1.72
CA THR A 204 -5.76 4.87 2.39
C THR A 204 -6.91 4.93 1.37
N ILE A 205 -6.85 5.87 0.41
CA ILE A 205 -7.83 5.97 -0.68
C ILE A 205 -7.83 4.69 -1.53
N GLU A 206 -6.66 4.10 -1.80
CA GLU A 206 -6.54 2.83 -2.52
C GLU A 206 -7.23 1.68 -1.76
N VAL A 207 -7.04 1.60 -0.44
CA VAL A 207 -7.73 0.63 0.43
C VAL A 207 -9.25 0.84 0.35
N PHE A 208 -9.74 2.08 0.44
CA PHE A 208 -11.18 2.38 0.27
C PHE A 208 -11.68 2.03 -1.13
N ARG A 209 -10.87 2.21 -2.17
CA ARG A 209 -11.21 1.85 -3.56
C ARG A 209 -11.42 0.36 -3.69
N ILE A 210 -10.53 -0.45 -3.11
CA ILE A 210 -10.68 -1.91 -3.09
C ILE A 210 -11.94 -2.31 -2.31
N TYR A 211 -12.17 -1.77 -1.11
CA TYR A 211 -13.38 -2.08 -0.35
C TYR A 211 -14.67 -1.68 -1.08
N ALA A 212 -14.73 -0.47 -1.64
CA ALA A 212 -15.85 0.00 -2.42
C ALA A 212 -16.08 -0.88 -3.66
N TYR A 213 -15.02 -1.26 -4.37
CA TYR A 213 -15.10 -2.20 -5.48
C TYR A 213 -15.71 -3.52 -5.04
N LEU A 214 -15.24 -4.14 -3.95
CA LEU A 214 -15.72 -5.44 -3.47
C LEU A 214 -17.19 -5.39 -3.06
N ILE A 215 -17.60 -4.33 -2.36
CA ILE A 215 -19.00 -4.13 -1.94
C ILE A 215 -19.90 -3.95 -3.16
N LEU A 216 -19.55 -3.04 -4.07
CA LEU A 216 -20.33 -2.77 -5.28
C LEU A 216 -20.40 -4.00 -6.19
N PHE A 217 -19.27 -4.69 -6.37
CA PHE A 217 -19.20 -5.91 -7.16
C PHE A 217 -20.13 -6.98 -6.59
N SER A 218 -20.11 -7.18 -5.27
CA SER A 218 -21.00 -8.13 -4.59
C SER A 218 -22.47 -7.78 -4.80
N ILE A 219 -22.84 -6.50 -4.66
CA ILE A 219 -24.22 -6.03 -4.87
C ILE A 219 -24.66 -6.29 -6.32
N ILE A 220 -23.86 -5.87 -7.31
CA ILE A 220 -24.20 -6.06 -8.73
C ILE A 220 -24.27 -7.55 -9.07
N MET A 221 -23.37 -8.38 -8.54
CA MET A 221 -23.39 -9.82 -8.77
C MET A 221 -24.62 -10.51 -8.19
N VAL A 222 -25.14 -10.05 -7.05
CA VAL A 222 -26.43 -10.54 -6.52
C VAL A 222 -27.55 -10.24 -7.52
N PHE A 223 -27.62 -9.03 -8.06
CA PHE A 223 -28.60 -8.69 -9.10
C PHE A 223 -28.41 -9.52 -10.38
N ALA A 224 -27.17 -9.71 -10.84
CA ALA A 224 -26.87 -10.53 -12.00
C ALA A 224 -27.31 -11.99 -11.80
N ALA A 225 -27.09 -12.56 -10.62
CA ALA A 225 -27.53 -13.91 -10.29
C ALA A 225 -29.07 -14.04 -10.25
N LEU A 226 -29.77 -13.02 -9.72
CA LEU A 226 -31.23 -12.97 -9.76
C LEU A 226 -31.74 -12.94 -11.20
N ILE A 227 -31.19 -12.05 -12.03
CA ILE A 227 -31.55 -11.93 -13.46
C ILE A 227 -31.27 -13.25 -14.20
N ALA A 228 -30.13 -13.89 -13.95
CA ALA A 228 -29.78 -15.19 -14.53
C ALA A 228 -30.81 -16.26 -14.19
N SER A 229 -31.26 -16.33 -12.92
CA SER A 229 -32.26 -17.32 -12.51
C SER A 229 -33.64 -17.07 -13.12
N MET A 230 -34.02 -15.81 -13.34
CA MET A 230 -35.28 -15.46 -14.02
C MET A 230 -35.25 -15.76 -15.53
N LEU A 231 -34.10 -15.60 -16.17
CA LEU A 231 -33.94 -15.81 -17.62
C LEU A 231 -33.72 -17.27 -18.01
N GLU A 232 -33.36 -18.14 -17.06
CA GLU A 232 -33.04 -19.56 -17.28
C GLU A 232 -34.17 -20.29 -18.03
N HIS A 233 -35.43 -19.97 -17.75
CA HIS A 233 -36.58 -20.61 -18.41
C HIS A 233 -36.98 -19.98 -19.76
N ARG A 234 -36.43 -18.80 -20.11
CA ARG A 234 -36.79 -18.07 -21.34
C ARG A 234 -35.75 -18.19 -22.44
N LEU A 235 -34.49 -18.44 -22.08
CA LEU A 235 -33.37 -18.61 -23.02
C LEU A 235 -33.05 -20.10 -23.20
N PHE A 236 -33.95 -20.84 -23.85
CA PHE A 236 -33.67 -22.20 -24.29
C PHE A 236 -32.86 -22.17 -25.59
N PHE A 237 -31.55 -22.36 -25.48
CA PHE A 237 -30.77 -22.78 -26.64
C PHE A 237 -31.02 -24.28 -26.84
N ASN A 238 -31.60 -24.66 -27.97
CA ASN A 238 -31.88 -26.06 -28.32
C ASN A 238 -30.58 -26.74 -28.81
N LEU A 239 -29.56 -26.80 -27.95
CA LEU A 239 -28.26 -27.41 -28.25
C LEU A 239 -28.24 -28.89 -27.85
N TYR A 240 -27.43 -29.67 -28.54
CA TYR A 240 -27.25 -31.08 -28.18
C TYR A 240 -26.54 -31.17 -26.81
N ARG A 241 -26.98 -32.07 -25.94
CA ARG A 241 -26.47 -32.19 -24.55
C ARG A 241 -24.94 -32.26 -24.46
N SER A 242 -24.28 -32.92 -25.41
CA SER A 242 -22.81 -32.99 -25.45
C SER A 242 -22.15 -31.65 -25.87
N THR A 243 -22.77 -30.89 -26.78
CA THR A 243 -22.27 -29.56 -27.17
C THR A 243 -22.46 -28.53 -26.06
N GLU A 244 -23.50 -28.67 -25.24
CA GLU A 244 -23.75 -27.81 -24.08
C GLU A 244 -22.66 -27.94 -23.01
N HIS A 245 -22.21 -29.18 -22.72
CA HIS A 245 -21.17 -29.41 -21.72
C HIS A 245 -19.80 -28.85 -22.15
N VAL A 246 -19.46 -28.97 -23.45
CA VAL A 246 -18.19 -28.43 -23.99
C VAL A 246 -18.20 -26.91 -24.00
N LEU A 247 -19.28 -26.29 -24.48
CA LEU A 247 -19.43 -24.83 -24.48
C LEU A 247 -19.45 -24.25 -23.05
N GLY A 248 -20.10 -24.93 -22.10
CA GLY A 248 -20.09 -24.55 -20.69
C GLY A 248 -18.67 -24.56 -20.10
N GLY A 249 -17.84 -25.53 -20.48
CA GLY A 249 -16.43 -25.58 -20.09
C GLY A 249 -15.61 -24.39 -20.62
N PHE A 250 -15.79 -24.02 -21.90
CA PHE A 250 -15.13 -22.85 -22.49
C PHE A 250 -15.55 -21.53 -21.82
N ILE A 251 -16.84 -21.33 -21.57
CA ILE A 251 -17.30 -20.14 -20.84
C ILE A 251 -16.76 -20.14 -19.40
N GLY A 252 -16.63 -21.33 -18.79
CA GLY A 252 -16.00 -21.46 -17.48
C GLY A 252 -14.54 -21.01 -17.43
N LEU A 253 -13.82 -21.01 -18.55
CA LEU A 253 -12.48 -20.43 -18.63
C LEU A 253 -12.50 -18.90 -18.54
N ILE A 254 -13.52 -18.25 -19.10
CA ILE A 254 -13.72 -16.80 -18.97
C ILE A 254 -14.06 -16.45 -17.52
N GLU A 255 -14.96 -17.22 -16.88
CA GLU A 255 -15.32 -17.04 -15.48
C GLU A 255 -14.11 -17.24 -14.54
N ALA A 256 -13.26 -18.24 -14.82
CA ALA A 256 -11.99 -18.42 -14.10
C ALA A 256 -11.07 -17.20 -14.23
N GLY A 257 -11.01 -16.59 -15.41
CA GLY A 257 -10.28 -15.33 -15.63
C GLY A 257 -10.82 -14.19 -14.77
N MET A 258 -12.14 -14.01 -14.71
CA MET A 258 -12.77 -12.98 -13.88
C MET A 258 -12.56 -13.22 -12.38
N MET A 259 -12.63 -14.47 -11.93
CA MET A 259 -12.35 -14.80 -10.54
C MET A 259 -10.86 -14.62 -10.20
N THR A 260 -9.98 -14.79 -11.17
CA THR A 260 -8.57 -14.46 -11.02
C THR A 260 -8.38 -12.97 -10.78
N VAL A 261 -9.07 -12.10 -11.54
CA VAL A 261 -9.06 -10.65 -11.29
C VAL A 261 -9.46 -10.34 -9.84
N LEU A 262 -10.52 -10.98 -9.33
CA LEU A 262 -10.94 -10.81 -7.94
C LEU A 262 -9.86 -11.26 -6.94
N MET A 263 -9.20 -12.39 -7.20
CA MET A 263 -8.09 -12.86 -6.36
C MET A 263 -6.89 -11.91 -6.39
N THR A 264 -6.59 -11.29 -7.53
CA THR A 264 -5.56 -10.26 -7.65
C THR A 264 -5.88 -9.05 -6.79
N ILE A 265 -7.13 -8.60 -6.79
CA ILE A 265 -7.58 -7.47 -5.96
C ILE A 265 -7.47 -7.81 -4.46
N LEU A 266 -7.88 -9.02 -4.06
CA LEU A 266 -7.75 -9.47 -2.67
C LEU A 266 -6.27 -9.60 -2.24
N THR A 267 -5.41 -10.06 -3.15
CA THR A 267 -3.96 -10.14 -2.91
C THR A 267 -3.35 -8.76 -2.73
N ARG A 268 -3.73 -7.78 -3.57
CA ARG A 268 -3.31 -6.37 -3.45
C ARG A 268 -3.74 -5.79 -2.11
N LEU A 269 -4.98 -6.02 -1.68
CA LEU A 269 -5.46 -5.60 -0.36
C LEU A 269 -4.62 -6.21 0.76
N ALA A 270 -4.29 -7.51 0.67
CA ALA A 270 -3.46 -8.17 1.68
C ALA A 270 -2.03 -7.61 1.72
N ILE A 271 -1.44 -7.25 0.58
CA ILE A 271 -0.11 -6.62 0.49
C ILE A 271 -0.14 -5.24 1.15
N LEU A 272 -1.13 -4.41 0.81
CA LEU A 272 -1.27 -3.06 1.37
C LEU A 272 -1.46 -3.10 2.88
N LEU A 273 -2.38 -3.94 3.37
CA LEU A 273 -2.67 -4.05 4.80
C LEU A 273 -1.51 -4.65 5.61
N GLY A 274 -0.65 -5.45 4.98
CA GLY A 274 0.54 -6.03 5.62
C GLY A 274 1.84 -5.27 5.37
N GLY A 275 1.79 -4.11 4.70
CA GLY A 275 2.98 -3.31 4.33
C GLY A 275 4.07 -4.10 3.61
N GLY A 276 3.70 -5.16 2.87
CA GLY A 276 4.64 -6.05 2.19
C GLY A 276 5.50 -6.94 3.11
N THR A 277 5.22 -7.01 4.40
CA THR A 277 5.99 -7.83 5.37
C THR A 277 5.58 -9.30 5.40
N PHE A 278 4.39 -9.63 4.88
CA PHE A 278 3.90 -11.00 4.85
C PHE A 278 4.75 -11.89 3.96
N LEU A 279 5.02 -13.11 4.45
CA LEU A 279 5.84 -14.11 3.76
C LEU A 279 5.30 -14.48 2.37
N PHE A 280 3.97 -14.54 2.22
CA PHE A 280 3.30 -14.88 0.95
C PHE A 280 2.79 -13.66 0.19
N PHE A 281 2.33 -12.62 0.91
CA PHE A 281 1.68 -11.45 0.34
C PHE A 281 2.64 -10.26 0.35
N ASN A 282 3.61 -10.30 -0.56
CA ASN A 282 4.53 -9.20 -0.84
C ASN A 282 4.74 -9.07 -2.36
N GLU A 283 5.12 -7.87 -2.79
CA GLU A 283 5.27 -7.56 -4.21
C GLU A 283 6.36 -8.40 -4.88
N GLU A 284 7.49 -8.65 -4.21
CA GLU A 284 8.58 -9.47 -4.76
C GLU A 284 8.12 -10.89 -5.13
N THR A 285 7.33 -11.52 -4.26
CA THR A 285 6.83 -12.88 -4.45
C THR A 285 5.76 -12.94 -5.53
N VAL A 286 4.90 -11.92 -5.60
CA VAL A 286 3.88 -11.77 -6.64
C VAL A 286 4.52 -11.54 -8.00
N MET A 287 5.51 -10.65 -8.10
CA MET A 287 6.19 -10.37 -9.37
C MET A 287 7.08 -11.52 -9.85
N ALA A 288 7.56 -12.37 -8.94
CA ALA A 288 8.27 -13.59 -9.29
C ALA A 288 7.36 -14.68 -9.92
N SER A 289 6.04 -14.58 -9.78
CA SER A 289 5.11 -15.49 -10.44
C SER A 289 5.08 -15.24 -11.96
N LYS A 290 4.72 -16.25 -12.75
CA LYS A 290 4.69 -16.11 -14.22
C LYS A 290 3.33 -15.70 -14.76
N LEU A 291 2.26 -16.29 -14.23
CA LEU A 291 0.91 -16.06 -14.74
C LEU A 291 0.23 -14.92 -13.96
N PHE A 292 0.45 -14.89 -12.65
CA PHE A 292 -0.23 -13.94 -11.77
C PHE A 292 0.36 -12.52 -11.87
N SER A 293 1.66 -12.36 -12.06
CA SER A 293 2.34 -11.06 -12.27
C SER A 293 1.78 -10.28 -13.45
N PHE A 294 1.56 -10.95 -14.60
CA PHE A 294 0.97 -10.33 -15.80
C PHE A 294 -0.41 -9.71 -15.54
N LEU A 295 -1.23 -10.37 -14.72
CA LEU A 295 -2.56 -9.88 -14.35
C LEU A 295 -2.46 -8.77 -13.30
N TYR A 296 -1.56 -8.94 -12.33
CA TYR A 296 -1.30 -7.96 -11.27
C TYR A 296 -0.83 -6.61 -11.84
N GLU A 297 0.14 -6.60 -12.75
CA GLU A 297 0.62 -5.36 -13.39
C GLU A 297 -0.47 -4.64 -14.18
N ARG A 298 -1.26 -5.37 -14.98
CA ARG A 298 -2.33 -4.76 -15.79
C ARG A 298 -3.49 -4.23 -14.95
N LEU A 299 -3.81 -4.89 -13.85
CA LEU A 299 -4.85 -4.43 -12.93
C LEU A 299 -4.42 -3.22 -12.12
N ASN A 300 -3.12 -3.06 -11.83
CA ASN A 300 -2.58 -1.86 -11.19
C ASN A 300 -2.86 -0.59 -12.01
N ILE A 301 -2.97 -0.71 -13.33
CA ILE A 301 -3.26 0.43 -14.22
C ILE A 301 -4.77 0.77 -14.26
N MET A 302 -5.64 -0.20 -13.95
CA MET A 302 -7.11 -0.02 -14.04
C MET A 302 -7.78 0.35 -12.72
N LEU A 303 -7.14 0.03 -11.59
CA LEU A 303 -7.59 0.34 -10.23
C LEU A 303 -6.70 1.39 -9.61
#